data_AF-A0A7C3CLW6-F1
#
_entry.id   AF-A0A7C3CLW6-F1
#
_cell.length_a   1.000
_cell.length_b   1.000
_cell.length_c   1.000
_cell.angle_alpha   90.00
_cell.angle_beta   90.00
_cell.angle_gamma   90.00
#
_symmetry.space_group_name_H-M   'P 1'
#
loop_
_entity.id
_entity.type
_entity.pdbx_description
1 polymer ?
#
loop_
_entity_poly.entity_id
_entity_poly.type
_entity_poly.pdbx_seq_one_letter_code
_entity_poly.pdbx_strand_id
1 'polypeptide(L)'
;MRRLNSAVPRVADIPPVAPPPQMESLRPARSASLGADVVVPLVQALITGGLLAGVIAFLLWQVAPDLDGDPLAAWAGLALGISTLAWLVLLGQTRRLLWAVERAIAQDLDGDGAVGKPVPPPPPTIRVEVAREDGRQVQFVDLPISPRAAGIIARGVLRGQRLSESAWSGRGGVCSRSEFGRFRAVLIERGWAVWRNPQAPAQGIELTAAGRAVFRRLAEYQLEGDSV
;
A
#
# COMPACT_ATOMS: atom_id res chain seq x y z
N MET A 1 -3.09 -41.84 59.24
CA MET A 1 -2.22 -41.99 58.06
C MET A 1 -2.99 -41.54 56.82
N ARG A 2 -2.67 -40.36 56.28
CA ARG A 2 -3.39 -39.72 55.16
C ARG A 2 -2.58 -39.93 53.89
N ARG A 3 -3.07 -40.74 52.95
CA ARG A 3 -2.41 -40.97 51.65
C ARG A 3 -2.59 -39.71 50.79
N LEU A 4 -1.49 -39.04 50.46
CA LEU A 4 -1.45 -37.99 49.45
C LEU A 4 -1.48 -38.66 48.07
N ASN A 5 -2.58 -38.47 47.34
CA ASN A 5 -2.67 -38.81 45.91
C ASN A 5 -1.82 -37.79 45.13
N SER A 6 -0.65 -38.21 44.68
CA SER A 6 0.17 -37.48 43.71
C SER A 6 -0.46 -37.63 42.32
N ALA A 7 -1.31 -36.68 41.95
CA ALA A 7 -1.79 -36.54 40.58
C ALA A 7 -0.64 -36.03 39.71
N VAL A 8 0.02 -36.94 38.99
CA VAL A 8 0.95 -36.58 37.91
C VAL A 8 0.09 -36.12 36.72
N PRO A 9 0.21 -34.87 36.25
CA PRO A 9 -0.53 -34.40 35.08
C PRO A 9 -0.12 -35.22 33.84
N ARG A 10 -1.12 -35.64 33.05
CA ARG A 10 -0.88 -36.37 31.79
C ARG A 10 -0.17 -35.44 30.81
N VAL A 11 0.81 -36.00 30.10
CA VAL A 11 1.58 -35.32 29.03
C VAL A 11 0.70 -34.70 27.93
N ALA A 12 -0.58 -35.07 27.86
CA ALA A 12 -1.56 -34.50 26.95
C ALA A 12 -1.99 -33.05 27.25
N ASP A 13 -1.63 -32.49 28.43
CA ASP A 13 -2.06 -31.14 28.84
C ASP A 13 -1.00 -30.05 28.58
N ILE A 14 0.10 -30.35 27.88
CA ILE A 14 1.08 -29.34 27.48
C ILE A 14 0.60 -28.70 26.16
N PRO A 15 0.19 -27.41 26.17
CA PRO A 15 -0.17 -26.72 24.93
C PRO A 15 1.05 -26.71 23.98
N PRO A 16 0.85 -26.88 22.66
CA PRO A 16 1.95 -26.84 21.71
C PRO A 16 2.70 -25.51 21.87
N VAL A 17 4.01 -25.61 22.11
CA VAL A 17 4.91 -24.45 22.17
C VAL A 17 4.75 -23.71 20.84
N ALA A 18 4.33 -22.45 20.91
CA ALA A 18 4.21 -21.61 19.74
C ALA A 18 5.58 -21.56 19.03
N PRO A 19 5.63 -21.71 17.69
CA PRO A 19 6.89 -21.60 16.97
C PRO A 19 7.52 -20.24 17.30
N PRO A 20 8.85 -20.18 17.46
CA PRO A 20 9.52 -18.92 17.74
C PRO A 20 9.16 -17.88 16.66
N PRO A 21 9.04 -16.60 17.03
CA PRO A 21 8.74 -15.54 16.07
C PRO A 21 9.74 -15.63 14.92
N GLN A 22 9.22 -15.81 13.70
CA GLN A 22 10.03 -15.83 12.50
C GLN A 22 10.68 -14.45 12.37
N MET A 23 11.96 -14.34 12.75
CA MET A 23 12.76 -13.17 12.43
C MET A 23 12.88 -13.13 10.92
N GLU A 24 12.12 -12.21 10.30
CA GLU A 24 12.15 -11.93 8.87
C GLU A 24 13.56 -11.46 8.51
N SER A 25 14.40 -12.40 8.05
CA SER A 25 15.74 -12.08 7.62
C SER A 25 15.64 -11.42 6.25
N LEU A 26 15.79 -10.10 6.20
CA LEU A 26 15.92 -9.33 4.97
C LEU A 26 17.26 -9.67 4.31
N ARG A 27 17.32 -10.82 3.63
CA ARG A 27 18.46 -11.14 2.77
C ARG A 27 18.26 -10.38 1.46
N PRO A 28 19.24 -9.59 1.02
CA PRO A 28 19.18 -8.97 -0.29
C PRO A 28 19.05 -10.07 -1.36
N ALA A 29 18.02 -9.96 -2.19
CA ALA A 29 17.66 -10.97 -3.21
C ALA A 29 18.76 -11.20 -4.25
N ARG A 30 19.75 -10.30 -4.34
CA ARG A 30 20.87 -10.36 -5.28
C ARG A 30 22.13 -9.73 -4.68
N SER A 31 23.31 -10.26 -5.04
CA SER A 31 24.60 -9.64 -4.76
C SER A 31 24.81 -8.35 -5.57
N ALA A 32 25.19 -7.26 -4.89
CA ALA A 32 25.52 -6.00 -5.54
C ALA A 32 26.65 -6.18 -6.57
N SER A 33 26.49 -5.59 -7.76
CA SER A 33 27.44 -5.67 -8.85
C SER A 33 27.55 -4.34 -9.58
N LEU A 34 28.77 -3.83 -9.77
CA LEU A 34 29.02 -2.55 -10.44
C LEU A 34 28.36 -2.45 -11.82
N GLY A 35 28.34 -3.56 -12.58
CA GLY A 35 27.70 -3.60 -13.89
C GLY A 35 26.20 -3.31 -13.82
N ALA A 36 25.45 -4.02 -12.98
CA ALA A 36 24.00 -3.84 -12.91
C ALA A 36 23.58 -2.62 -12.09
N ASP A 37 24.35 -2.23 -11.09
CA ASP A 37 23.93 -1.20 -10.13
C ASP A 37 24.35 0.21 -10.58
N VAL A 38 25.34 0.32 -11.48
CA VAL A 38 25.88 1.62 -11.94
C VAL A 38 25.82 1.76 -13.45
N VAL A 39 26.36 0.79 -14.19
CA VAL A 39 26.47 0.91 -15.65
C VAL A 39 25.11 0.84 -16.32
N VAL A 40 24.25 -0.10 -15.92
CA VAL A 40 22.90 -0.23 -16.49
C VAL A 40 22.06 1.03 -16.26
N PRO A 41 21.93 1.57 -15.03
CA PRO A 41 21.20 2.82 -14.80
C PRO A 41 21.80 4.01 -15.54
N LEU A 42 23.13 4.11 -15.62
CA LEU A 42 23.81 5.19 -16.34
C LEU A 42 23.51 5.16 -17.84
N VAL A 43 23.65 3.99 -18.48
CA VAL A 43 23.34 3.83 -19.90
C VAL A 43 21.86 4.09 -20.17
N GLN A 44 20.97 3.59 -19.31
CA GLN A 44 19.54 3.83 -19.41
C GLN A 44 19.19 5.32 -19.28
N ALA A 45 19.85 6.04 -18.37
CA ALA A 45 19.67 7.48 -18.19
C ALA A 45 20.18 8.27 -19.41
N LEU A 46 21.34 7.92 -19.96
CA LEU A 46 21.90 8.54 -21.17
C LEU A 46 20.99 8.34 -22.38
N ILE A 47 20.49 7.13 -22.57
CA ILE A 47 19.54 6.80 -23.64
C ILE A 47 18.26 7.61 -23.44
N THR A 48 17.62 7.52 -22.28
CA THR A 48 16.34 8.21 -22.02
C THR A 48 16.47 9.73 -22.09
N GLY A 49 17.55 10.29 -21.53
CA GLY A 49 17.81 11.72 -21.51
C GLY A 49 18.11 12.29 -22.89
N GLY A 50 18.97 11.65 -23.68
CA GLY A 50 19.28 12.10 -25.05
C GLY A 50 18.06 12.04 -25.97
N LEU A 51 17.26 11.00 -25.81
CA LEU A 51 15.99 10.80 -26.50
C LEU A 51 14.97 11.92 -26.17
N LEU A 52 14.74 12.20 -24.89
CA LEU A 52 13.85 13.28 -24.44
C LEU A 52 14.34 14.67 -24.87
N ALA A 53 15.65 14.92 -24.78
CA ALA A 53 16.26 16.17 -25.22
C ALA A 53 16.01 16.42 -26.71
N GLY A 54 16.05 15.37 -27.55
CA GLY A 54 15.72 15.47 -28.97
C GLY A 54 14.25 15.82 -29.23
N VAL A 55 13.31 15.24 -28.48
CA VAL A 55 11.88 15.61 -28.54
C VAL A 55 11.70 17.09 -28.19
N ILE A 56 12.31 17.54 -27.09
CA ILE A 56 12.19 18.93 -26.63
C ILE A 56 12.78 19.89 -27.67
N ALA A 57 13.96 19.58 -28.23
CA ALA A 57 14.58 20.39 -29.28
C ALA A 57 13.69 20.49 -30.53
N PHE A 58 13.09 19.38 -30.97
CA PHE A 58 12.16 19.37 -32.10
C PHE A 58 10.90 20.20 -31.84
N LEU A 59 10.30 20.07 -30.66
CA LEU A 59 9.10 20.83 -30.29
C LEU A 59 9.38 22.33 -30.13
N LEU A 60 10.54 22.70 -29.58
CA LEU A 60 10.95 24.10 -29.50
C LEU A 60 11.13 24.73 -30.88
N TRP A 61 11.67 23.98 -31.85
CA TRP A 61 11.76 24.42 -33.24
C TRP A 61 10.39 24.65 -33.89
N GLN A 62 9.40 23.80 -33.61
CA GLN A 62 8.03 23.96 -34.14
C GLN A 62 7.30 25.20 -33.63
N VAL A 63 7.61 25.64 -32.40
CA VAL A 63 6.90 26.75 -31.74
C VAL A 63 7.62 28.10 -31.94
N ALA A 64 8.91 28.09 -32.26
CA ALA A 64 9.72 29.27 -32.52
C ALA A 64 10.52 29.12 -33.84
N PRO A 65 9.85 29.20 -35.01
CA PRO A 65 10.46 28.96 -36.32
C PRO A 65 11.45 30.05 -36.76
N ASP A 66 11.46 31.21 -36.09
CA ASP A 66 12.41 32.31 -36.36
C ASP A 66 13.82 32.05 -35.77
N LEU A 67 14.01 30.93 -35.07
CA LEU A 67 15.35 30.44 -34.76
C LEU A 67 15.97 29.95 -36.09
N ASP A 68 17.04 30.61 -36.56
CA ASP A 68 17.91 30.18 -37.68
C ASP A 68 18.54 28.79 -37.38
N GLY A 69 17.70 27.76 -37.31
CA GLY A 69 18.05 26.42 -36.91
C GLY A 69 18.55 25.63 -38.10
N ASP A 70 19.71 25.02 -37.94
CA ASP A 70 20.27 24.08 -38.91
C ASP A 70 19.23 22.96 -39.20
N PRO A 71 18.82 22.73 -40.46
CA PRO A 71 17.89 21.65 -40.81
C PRO A 71 18.38 20.28 -40.35
N LEU A 72 19.70 20.08 -40.21
CA LEU A 72 20.27 18.87 -39.60
C LEU A 72 19.82 18.68 -38.15
N ALA A 73 19.73 19.76 -37.36
CA ALA A 73 19.30 19.73 -35.97
C ALA A 73 17.81 19.38 -35.84
N ALA A 74 16.97 19.84 -36.78
CA ALA A 74 15.55 19.48 -36.82
C ALA A 74 15.35 17.98 -37.13
N TRP A 75 16.08 17.45 -38.10
CA TRP A 75 16.08 16.02 -38.42
C TRP A 75 16.64 15.16 -37.28
N ALA A 76 17.69 15.63 -36.58
CA ALA A 76 18.25 14.96 -35.41
C ALA A 76 17.25 14.91 -34.25
N GLY A 77 16.54 16.02 -33.97
CA GLY A 77 15.48 16.07 -32.96
C GLY A 77 14.33 15.12 -33.26
N LEU A 78 13.86 15.08 -34.51
CA LEU A 78 12.81 14.15 -34.94
C LEU A 78 13.25 12.68 -34.79
N ALA A 79 14.46 12.34 -35.23
CA ALA A 79 15.02 10.99 -35.14
C ALA A 79 15.14 10.53 -33.68
N LEU A 80 15.60 11.40 -32.78
CA LEU A 80 15.65 11.14 -31.35
C LEU A 80 14.24 10.97 -30.77
N GLY A 81 13.27 11.80 -31.16
CA GLY A 81 11.89 11.65 -30.69
C GLY A 81 11.23 10.32 -31.10
N ILE A 82 11.38 9.93 -32.36
CA ILE A 82 10.89 8.63 -32.85
C ILE A 82 11.59 7.48 -32.11
N SER A 83 12.90 7.57 -31.94
CA SER A 83 13.68 6.58 -31.20
C SER A 83 13.24 6.48 -29.73
N THR A 84 12.82 7.60 -29.13
CA THR A 84 12.30 7.65 -27.75
C THR A 84 11.03 6.85 -27.63
N LEU A 85 10.09 7.13 -28.53
CA LEU A 85 8.80 6.49 -28.54
C LEU A 85 8.93 5.00 -28.82
N ALA A 86 9.76 4.63 -29.81
CA ALA A 86 10.07 3.25 -30.14
C ALA A 86 10.68 2.51 -28.95
N TRP A 87 11.66 3.11 -28.26
CA TRP A 87 12.27 2.54 -27.06
C TRP A 87 11.25 2.30 -25.94
N LEU A 88 10.38 3.27 -25.65
CA LEU A 88 9.34 3.12 -24.63
C LEU A 88 8.32 2.03 -24.98
N VAL A 89 7.94 1.93 -26.25
CA VAL A 89 7.06 0.86 -26.75
C VAL A 89 7.73 -0.50 -26.59
N LEU A 90 8.98 -0.64 -27.03
CA LEU A 90 9.75 -1.87 -26.90
C LEU A 90 9.91 -2.28 -25.44
N LEU A 91 10.27 -1.36 -24.55
CA LEU A 91 10.40 -1.64 -23.12
C LEU A 91 9.09 -2.16 -22.52
N GLY A 92 7.95 -1.57 -22.90
CA GLY A 92 6.63 -2.02 -22.51
C GLY A 92 6.28 -3.41 -23.05
N GLN A 93 6.62 -3.70 -24.30
CA GLN A 93 6.42 -5.01 -24.91
C GLN A 93 7.28 -6.10 -24.27
N THR A 94 8.55 -5.81 -23.98
CA THR A 94 9.47 -6.73 -23.31
C THR A 94 8.92 -7.13 -21.94
N ARG A 95 8.40 -6.18 -21.16
CA ARG A 95 7.76 -6.50 -19.86
C ARG A 95 6.54 -7.41 -20.01
N ARG A 96 5.69 -7.16 -21.02
CA ARG A 96 4.53 -8.02 -21.28
C ARG A 96 4.92 -9.43 -21.70
N LEU A 97 5.98 -9.55 -22.50
CA LEU A 97 6.51 -10.83 -22.94
C LEU A 97 7.10 -11.60 -21.77
N LEU A 98 7.88 -10.94 -20.92
CA LEU A 98 8.40 -11.51 -19.67
C LEU A 98 7.27 -12.08 -18.82
N TRP A 99 6.24 -11.29 -18.53
CA TRP A 99 5.08 -11.75 -17.78
C TRP A 99 4.28 -12.87 -18.46
N ALA A 100 4.35 -12.98 -19.79
CA ALA A 100 3.73 -14.08 -20.52
C ALA A 100 4.56 -15.36 -20.40
N VAL A 101 5.88 -15.25 -20.49
CA VAL A 101 6.82 -16.36 -20.29
C VAL A 101 6.72 -16.89 -18.87
N GLU A 102 6.79 -16.02 -17.85
CA GLU A 102 6.64 -16.40 -16.44
C GLU A 102 5.35 -17.19 -16.18
N ARG A 103 4.23 -16.73 -16.73
CA ARG A 103 2.94 -17.45 -16.63
C ARG A 103 2.97 -18.79 -17.34
N ALA A 104 3.68 -18.91 -18.46
CA ALA A 104 3.79 -20.17 -19.21
C ALA A 104 4.63 -21.22 -18.48
N ILE A 105 5.68 -20.80 -17.77
CA ILE A 105 6.59 -21.69 -17.04
C ILE A 105 6.31 -21.76 -15.52
N ALA A 106 5.33 -20.98 -15.04
CA ALA A 106 4.97 -20.84 -13.63
C ALA A 106 6.17 -20.48 -12.71
N GLN A 107 7.10 -19.67 -13.21
CA GLN A 107 8.31 -19.28 -12.51
C GLN A 107 8.50 -17.76 -12.59
N ASP A 108 8.85 -17.16 -11.46
CA ASP A 108 9.26 -15.76 -11.36
C ASP A 108 10.70 -15.63 -11.91
N LEU A 109 10.85 -14.91 -13.03
CA LEU A 109 12.13 -14.79 -13.74
C LEU A 109 12.85 -13.48 -13.42
N ASP A 110 12.12 -12.43 -13.06
CA ASP A 110 12.71 -11.13 -12.72
C ASP A 110 12.90 -10.91 -11.22
N GLY A 111 12.40 -11.83 -10.39
CA GLY A 111 12.58 -11.84 -8.95
C GLY A 111 11.74 -10.80 -8.23
N ASP A 112 10.64 -10.33 -8.84
CA ASP A 112 9.74 -9.36 -8.23
C ASP A 112 8.76 -9.97 -7.21
N GLY A 113 8.79 -11.29 -7.04
CA GLY A 113 7.95 -12.04 -6.11
C GLY A 113 6.57 -12.36 -6.67
N ALA A 114 6.29 -12.05 -7.94
CA ALA A 114 5.08 -12.39 -8.65
C ALA A 114 5.38 -13.23 -9.90
N VAL A 115 4.42 -14.07 -10.29
CA VAL A 115 4.47 -14.74 -11.60
C VAL A 115 3.57 -13.95 -12.54
N GLY A 116 4.16 -13.21 -13.47
CA GLY A 116 3.44 -12.32 -14.38
C GLY A 116 3.34 -10.90 -13.84
N LYS A 117 2.25 -10.20 -14.17
CA LYS A 117 2.11 -8.78 -13.80
C LYS A 117 2.05 -8.63 -12.27
N PRO A 118 2.93 -7.82 -11.64
CA PRO A 118 2.90 -7.60 -10.21
C PRO A 118 1.57 -6.97 -9.79
N VAL A 119 0.93 -7.61 -8.81
CA VAL A 119 -0.26 -7.07 -8.14
C VAL A 119 0.23 -6.12 -7.06
N PRO A 120 -0.25 -4.86 -7.00
CA PRO A 120 0.13 -3.94 -5.93
C PRO A 120 -0.08 -4.59 -4.56
N PRO A 121 0.86 -4.45 -3.61
CA PRO A 121 0.69 -5.01 -2.28
C PRO A 121 -0.62 -4.47 -1.68
N PRO A 122 -1.43 -5.32 -1.02
CA PRO A 122 -2.62 -4.85 -0.33
C PRO A 122 -2.22 -3.79 0.71
N PRO A 123 -3.03 -2.73 0.89
CA PRO A 123 -2.73 -1.68 1.88
C PRO A 123 -2.58 -2.26 3.29
N PRO A 124 -1.77 -1.64 4.16
CA PRO A 124 -1.38 -2.20 5.46
C PRO A 124 -2.61 -2.55 6.33
N THR A 125 -2.64 -3.80 6.79
CA THR A 125 -3.74 -4.39 7.57
C THR A 125 -3.67 -3.96 9.04
N ILE A 126 -4.77 -3.48 9.64
CA ILE A 126 -4.83 -3.15 11.08
C ILE A 126 -5.48 -4.31 11.83
N ARG A 127 -4.76 -4.89 12.79
CA ARG A 127 -5.22 -6.01 13.62
C ARG A 127 -6.04 -5.49 14.80
N VAL A 128 -7.34 -5.79 14.87
CA VAL A 128 -8.19 -5.39 16.00
C VAL A 128 -8.79 -6.62 16.69
N GLU A 129 -8.39 -6.88 17.94
CA GLU A 129 -9.00 -7.92 18.79
C GLU A 129 -10.23 -7.35 19.52
N VAL A 130 -11.43 -7.77 19.09
CA VAL A 130 -12.69 -7.44 19.77
C VAL A 130 -13.15 -8.66 20.56
N ALA A 131 -12.95 -8.63 21.88
CA ALA A 131 -13.48 -9.67 22.76
C ALA A 131 -15.02 -9.53 22.88
N ARG A 132 -15.75 -10.58 22.50
CA ARG A 132 -17.18 -10.75 22.80
C ARG A 132 -17.28 -11.72 23.98
N GLU A 133 -18.24 -11.48 24.88
CA GLU A 133 -18.41 -12.18 26.16
C GLU A 133 -18.54 -13.72 26.06
N ASP A 134 -18.81 -14.27 24.87
CA ASP A 134 -18.98 -15.73 24.66
C ASP A 134 -17.84 -16.42 23.89
N GLY A 135 -16.70 -15.75 23.68
CA GLY A 135 -15.54 -16.39 23.05
C GLY A 135 -14.71 -15.44 22.20
N ARG A 136 -13.40 -15.55 22.34
CA ARG A 136 -12.37 -14.83 21.56
C ARG A 136 -12.55 -15.05 20.06
N GLN A 137 -13.29 -14.17 19.39
CA GLN A 137 -13.21 -14.01 17.94
C GLN A 137 -12.25 -12.86 17.61
N VAL A 138 -11.11 -13.23 17.03
CA VAL A 138 -10.17 -12.27 16.44
C VAL A 138 -10.67 -11.97 15.02
N GLN A 139 -11.01 -10.71 14.73
CA GLN A 139 -11.42 -10.30 13.38
C GLN A 139 -10.38 -9.35 12.80
N PHE A 140 -9.67 -9.81 11.77
CA PHE A 140 -8.75 -8.98 11.00
C PHE A 140 -9.56 -8.13 10.02
N VAL A 141 -9.39 -6.80 10.05
CA VAL A 141 -10.09 -5.90 9.13
C VAL A 141 -9.15 -4.84 8.61
N ASP A 142 -9.10 -4.76 7.29
CA ASP A 142 -8.30 -3.77 6.59
C ASP A 142 -9.05 -2.45 6.52
N LEU A 143 -8.47 -1.43 7.16
CA LEU A 143 -9.02 -0.08 7.09
C LEU A 143 -8.31 0.66 5.96
N PRO A 144 -9.05 1.30 5.03
CA PRO A 144 -8.48 2.00 3.87
C PRO A 144 -7.93 3.39 4.23
N ILE A 145 -7.32 3.51 5.42
CA ILE A 145 -6.66 4.70 5.96
C ILE A 145 -5.41 4.26 6.75
N SER A 146 -4.43 5.16 6.88
CA SER A 146 -3.23 4.83 7.65
C SER A 146 -3.56 4.54 9.13
N PRO A 147 -2.78 3.68 9.82
CA PRO A 147 -2.97 3.41 11.25
C PRO A 147 -2.96 4.67 12.11
N ARG A 148 -2.08 5.62 11.78
CA ARG A 148 -2.02 6.94 12.44
C ARG A 148 -3.31 7.74 12.25
N ALA A 149 -3.84 7.81 11.02
CA ALA A 149 -5.10 8.50 10.76
C ALA A 149 -6.26 7.82 11.49
N ALA A 150 -6.32 6.48 11.46
CA ALA A 150 -7.33 5.69 12.17
C ALA A 150 -7.29 5.96 13.68
N GLY A 151 -6.11 6.00 14.30
CA GLY A 151 -5.94 6.29 15.72
C GLY A 151 -6.35 7.73 16.10
N ILE A 152 -6.00 8.72 15.28
CA ILE A 152 -6.41 10.12 15.50
C ILE A 152 -7.93 10.26 15.40
N ILE A 153 -8.54 9.69 14.36
CA ILE A 153 -9.99 9.68 14.17
C ILE A 153 -10.66 9.01 15.35
N ALA A 154 -10.17 7.83 15.75
CA ALA A 154 -10.75 7.06 16.83
C ALA A 154 -10.77 7.83 18.15
N ARG A 155 -9.65 8.47 18.52
CA ARG A 155 -9.56 9.28 19.73
C ARG A 155 -10.50 10.48 19.70
N GLY A 156 -10.55 11.23 18.60
CA GLY A 156 -11.42 12.40 18.58
C GLY A 156 -12.89 12.03 18.57
N VAL A 157 -13.30 10.94 17.90
CA VAL A 157 -14.68 10.42 17.99
C VAL A 157 -15.03 9.97 19.41
N LEU A 158 -14.13 9.26 20.10
CA LEU A 158 -14.34 8.89 21.51
C LEU A 158 -14.41 10.10 22.45
N ARG A 159 -13.80 11.23 22.07
CA ARG A 159 -13.92 12.52 22.76
C ARG A 159 -15.14 13.36 22.33
N GLY A 160 -16.03 12.80 21.52
CA GLY A 160 -17.28 13.43 21.10
C GLY A 160 -17.20 14.22 19.78
N GLN A 161 -16.08 14.17 19.04
CA GLN A 161 -16.05 14.72 17.69
C GLN A 161 -16.93 13.91 16.74
N ARG A 162 -17.52 14.57 15.75
CA ARG A 162 -18.45 13.95 14.80
C ARG A 162 -17.70 13.08 13.80
N LEU A 163 -18.25 11.92 13.47
CA LEU A 163 -17.74 11.06 12.40
C LEU A 163 -18.34 11.48 11.05
N SER A 164 -17.91 12.66 10.57
CA SER A 164 -18.34 13.26 9.30
C SER A 164 -17.15 13.61 8.42
N GLU A 165 -17.36 13.63 7.10
CA GLU A 165 -16.28 13.86 6.13
C GLU A 165 -15.57 15.20 6.36
N SER A 166 -16.32 16.26 6.63
CA SER A 166 -15.79 17.60 6.92
C SER A 166 -14.94 17.69 8.19
N ALA A 167 -15.08 16.77 9.13
CA ALA A 167 -14.32 16.80 10.38
C ALA A 167 -12.92 16.18 10.23
N TRP A 168 -12.76 15.26 9.28
CA TRP A 168 -11.57 14.42 9.17
C TRP A 168 -10.82 14.57 7.84
N SER A 169 -11.46 15.19 6.85
CA SER A 169 -10.90 15.41 5.52
C SER A 169 -10.97 16.87 5.09
N GLY A 170 -10.10 17.24 4.15
CA GLY A 170 -9.98 18.62 3.66
C GLY A 170 -8.55 19.15 3.81
N ARG A 171 -8.38 20.47 3.67
CA ARG A 171 -7.07 21.11 3.79
C ARG A 171 -6.56 20.97 5.23
N GLY A 172 -5.48 20.20 5.42
CA GLY A 172 -4.94 19.87 6.74
C GLY A 172 -5.66 18.75 7.49
N GLY A 173 -6.59 18.05 6.83
CA GLY A 173 -7.24 16.86 7.39
C GLY A 173 -6.30 15.67 7.52
N VAL A 174 -6.66 14.71 8.37
CA VAL A 174 -5.85 13.50 8.63
C VAL A 174 -5.92 12.47 7.50
N CYS A 175 -6.92 12.60 6.61
CA CYS A 175 -7.09 11.78 5.42
C CYS A 175 -7.76 12.61 4.31
N SER A 176 -7.67 12.14 3.06
CA SER A 176 -8.40 12.72 1.94
C SER A 176 -9.89 12.37 1.98
N ARG A 177 -10.70 13.11 1.21
CA ARG A 177 -12.16 12.85 1.10
C ARG A 177 -12.47 11.43 0.61
N SER A 178 -11.72 10.96 -0.39
CA SER A 178 -11.90 9.61 -0.96
C SER A 178 -11.50 8.51 0.03
N GLU A 179 -10.43 8.70 0.79
CA GLU A 179 -10.03 7.79 1.87
C GLU A 179 -11.07 7.73 2.98
N PHE A 180 -11.56 8.87 3.45
CA PHE A 180 -12.63 8.91 4.44
C PHE A 180 -13.91 8.23 3.93
N GLY A 181 -14.27 8.44 2.67
CA GLY A 181 -15.40 7.79 2.02
C GLY A 181 -15.30 6.27 2.05
N ARG A 182 -14.13 5.72 1.69
CA ARG A 182 -13.86 4.27 1.75
C ARG A 182 -13.87 3.75 3.18
N PHE A 183 -13.25 4.49 4.10
CA PHE A 183 -13.22 4.11 5.52
C PHE A 183 -14.63 4.01 6.10
N ARG A 184 -15.47 5.02 5.85
CA ARG A 184 -16.87 5.03 6.25
C ARG A 184 -17.65 3.84 5.68
N ALA A 185 -17.42 3.49 4.41
CA ALA A 185 -18.09 2.36 3.79
C ALA A 185 -17.78 1.05 4.52
N VAL A 186 -16.50 0.80 4.84
CA VAL A 186 -16.07 -0.37 5.62
C VAL A 186 -16.73 -0.40 7.00
N LEU A 187 -16.81 0.74 7.69
CA LEU A 187 -17.48 0.80 9.00
C LEU A 187 -18.96 0.40 8.92
N ILE A 188 -19.66 0.83 7.87
CA ILE A 188 -21.10 0.52 7.68
C ILE A 188 -21.27 -0.95 7.27
N GLU A 189 -20.51 -1.41 6.30
CA GLU A 189 -20.54 -2.79 5.79
C GLU A 189 -20.31 -3.81 6.91
N ARG A 190 -19.44 -3.48 7.88
CA ARG A 190 -19.12 -4.32 9.03
C ARG A 190 -20.08 -4.13 10.22
N GLY A 191 -21.07 -3.25 10.12
CA GLY A 191 -22.01 -2.96 11.21
C GLY A 191 -21.38 -2.23 12.39
N TRP A 192 -20.22 -1.59 12.20
CA TRP A 192 -19.54 -0.78 13.22
C TRP A 192 -20.03 0.65 13.26
N ALA A 193 -20.63 1.12 12.18
CA ALA A 193 -21.32 2.40 12.14
C ALA A 193 -22.64 2.29 11.39
N VAL A 194 -23.55 3.20 11.69
CA VAL A 194 -24.82 3.37 10.99
C VAL A 194 -24.96 4.82 10.55
N TRP A 195 -25.67 5.04 9.45
CA TRP A 195 -26.05 6.39 9.08
C TRP A 195 -26.93 7.01 10.15
N ARG A 196 -26.59 8.22 10.60
CA ARG A 196 -27.47 8.98 11.51
C ARG A 196 -28.84 9.22 10.86
N ASN A 197 -28.81 9.57 9.57
CA ASN A 197 -29.99 9.66 8.74
C ASN A 197 -29.68 9.00 7.37
N PRO A 198 -30.28 7.85 7.05
CA PRO A 198 -30.07 7.17 5.76
C PRO A 198 -30.43 8.03 4.54
N GLN A 199 -31.38 8.97 4.70
CA GLN A 199 -31.81 9.87 3.63
C GLN A 199 -30.96 11.16 3.55
N ALA A 200 -30.07 11.40 4.52
CA ALA A 200 -29.18 12.56 4.53
C ALA A 200 -27.74 12.18 4.93
N PRO A 201 -26.96 11.53 4.05
CA PRO A 201 -25.59 11.07 4.32
C PRO A 201 -24.62 12.17 4.78
N ALA A 202 -24.91 13.43 4.46
CA ALA A 202 -24.12 14.59 4.90
C ALA A 202 -24.13 14.81 6.42
N GLN A 203 -25.13 14.28 7.14
CA GLN A 203 -25.22 14.38 8.60
C GLN A 203 -24.22 13.46 9.34
N GLY A 204 -23.49 12.63 8.60
CA GLY A 204 -22.48 11.73 9.14
C GLY A 204 -23.02 10.39 9.61
N ILE A 205 -22.16 9.64 10.28
CA ILE A 205 -22.45 8.31 10.81
C ILE A 205 -22.28 8.29 12.32
N GLU A 206 -22.95 7.35 12.98
CA GLU A 206 -22.80 7.07 14.40
C GLU A 206 -22.24 5.67 14.62
N LEU A 207 -21.38 5.53 15.63
CA LEU A 207 -20.81 4.23 15.97
C LEU A 207 -21.85 3.36 16.69
N THR A 208 -21.88 2.08 16.32
CA THR A 208 -22.58 1.04 17.08
C THR A 208 -21.78 0.70 18.35
N ALA A 209 -22.34 -0.14 19.24
CA ALA A 209 -21.60 -0.62 20.42
C ALA A 209 -20.32 -1.38 20.02
N ALA A 210 -20.39 -2.20 18.96
CA ALA A 210 -19.25 -2.90 18.39
C ALA A 210 -18.22 -1.90 17.80
N GLY A 211 -18.68 -0.90 17.05
CA GLY A 211 -17.78 0.15 16.51
C GLY A 211 -17.07 0.94 17.61
N ARG A 212 -17.75 1.24 18.73
CA ARG A 212 -17.10 1.87 19.89
C ARG A 212 -16.03 0.99 20.54
N ALA A 213 -16.19 -0.33 20.54
CA ALA A 213 -15.16 -1.25 21.02
C ALA A 213 -13.93 -1.26 20.08
N VAL A 214 -14.17 -1.32 18.77
CA VAL A 214 -13.12 -1.22 17.75
C VAL A 214 -12.35 0.11 17.86
N PHE A 215 -13.06 1.23 17.98
CA PHE A 215 -12.44 2.55 18.10
C PHE A 215 -11.58 2.70 19.37
N ARG A 216 -11.96 2.06 20.49
CA ARG A 216 -11.10 2.02 21.69
C ARG A 216 -9.77 1.34 21.41
N ARG A 217 -9.78 0.21 20.71
CA ARG A 217 -8.55 -0.50 20.30
C ARG A 217 -7.70 0.30 19.31
N LEU A 218 -8.33 0.94 18.32
CA LEU A 218 -7.62 1.79 17.36
C LEU A 218 -6.94 2.98 18.03
N ALA A 219 -7.54 3.53 19.08
CA ALA A 219 -6.97 4.62 19.86
C ALA A 219 -5.72 4.18 20.65
N GLU A 220 -5.68 2.93 21.12
CA GLU A 220 -4.57 2.31 21.86
C GLU A 220 -3.39 1.94 20.94
N TYR A 221 -3.65 1.39 19.75
CA TYR A 221 -2.63 0.86 18.84
C TYR A 221 -1.53 1.87 18.42
N GLN A 222 -1.85 3.17 18.41
CA GLN A 222 -0.85 4.20 18.06
C GLN A 222 0.16 4.47 19.20
N LEU A 223 -0.17 4.17 20.46
CA LEU A 223 0.75 4.40 21.58
C LEU A 223 1.94 3.45 21.55
N GLU A 224 1.75 2.23 21.04
CA GLU A 224 2.82 1.23 20.93
C GLU A 224 3.73 1.49 19.71
N GLY A 225 3.19 2.07 18.63
CA GLY A 225 3.94 2.33 17.39
C GLY A 225 4.88 3.55 17.42
N ASP A 226 4.67 4.50 18.33
CA ASP A 226 5.53 5.69 18.51
C ASP A 226 6.69 5.43 19.52
N SER A 227 6.85 4.18 19.99
CA SER A 227 7.86 3.77 20.99
C SER A 227 9.15 3.18 20.38
N VAL A 228 9.41 3.37 19.09
CA VAL A 228 10.60 2.85 18.37
C VAL A 228 11.39 4.00 17.74
#